data_AF-A0A2U2N8Z5-F1
#
_entry.id   AF-A0A2U2N8Z5-F1
#
_cell.length_a   1.000
_cell.length_b   1.000
_cell.length_c   1.000
_cell.angle_alpha   90.00
_cell.angle_beta   90.00
_cell.angle_gamma   90.00
#
_symmetry.space_group_name_H-M   'P 1'
#
loop_
_entity.id
_entity.type
_entity.pdbx_description
1 polymer ?
#
loop_
_entity_poly.entity_id
_entity_poly.type
_entity_poly.pdbx_seq_one_letter_code
_entity_poly.pdbx_strand_id
1 'polypeptide(L)'
;MLGCRDPAFILGYLARCARRGTHLLAFWCEPEGGAPVQQVVAALAGESLPRLYRYRADGGQTPGSETDSLTILAARDFALLPAAAQGMALELLDSTGPEELAARSRRAWDQGLAVDESLWQQLRSLAARTLVASTEDSRARGAGEGAAR
;
A
#
# COMPACT_ATOMS: atom_id res chain seq x y z
N MET A 1 4.70 -20.47 -7.07
CA MET A 1 3.64 -19.47 -6.83
C MET A 1 4.32 -18.27 -6.20
N LEU A 2 4.62 -17.22 -6.98
CA LEU A 2 5.16 -15.97 -6.43
C LEU A 2 4.00 -15.29 -5.72
N GLY A 3 4.03 -15.27 -4.38
CA GLY A 3 3.03 -14.57 -3.59
C GLY A 3 3.04 -13.08 -3.92
N CYS A 4 1.90 -12.41 -3.80
CA CYS A 4 1.84 -10.96 -3.84
C CYS A 4 2.60 -10.42 -2.60
N ARG A 5 3.68 -9.68 -2.82
CA ARG A 5 4.60 -9.15 -1.79
C ARG A 5 4.66 -7.62 -1.75
N ASP A 6 3.60 -6.96 -2.17
CA ASP A 6 3.56 -5.49 -2.16
C ASP A 6 3.47 -4.97 -0.71
N PRO A 7 4.51 -4.28 -0.17
CA PRO A 7 4.49 -3.78 1.19
C PRO A 7 3.42 -2.71 1.41
N ALA A 8 2.89 -2.06 0.36
CA ALA A 8 1.83 -1.07 0.49
C ALA A 8 0.52 -1.64 1.08
N PHE A 9 0.31 -2.96 1.05
CA PHE A 9 -0.84 -3.58 1.70
C PHE A 9 -0.87 -3.37 3.23
N ILE A 10 0.27 -3.04 3.86
CA ILE A 10 0.32 -2.79 5.30
C ILE A 10 -0.29 -1.42 5.68
N LEU A 11 -0.47 -0.50 4.73
CA LEU A 11 -0.88 0.89 5.02
C LEU A 11 -2.17 0.96 5.86
N GLY A 12 -3.14 0.10 5.54
CA GLY A 12 -4.39 0.01 6.30
C GLY A 12 -4.19 -0.51 7.73
N TYR A 13 -3.22 -1.40 7.96
CA TYR A 13 -2.85 -1.88 9.29
C TYR A 13 -2.13 -0.81 10.10
N LEU A 14 -1.20 -0.08 9.49
CA LEU A 14 -0.50 1.03 10.14
C LEU A 14 -1.51 2.09 10.61
N ALA A 15 -2.43 2.50 9.73
CA ALA A 15 -3.51 3.43 10.08
C ALA A 15 -4.41 2.89 11.22
N ARG A 16 -4.70 1.58 11.23
CA ARG A 16 -5.49 0.96 12.30
C ARG A 16 -4.77 0.98 13.64
N CYS A 17 -3.46 0.75 13.66
CA CYS A 17 -2.64 0.79 14.87
C CYS A 17 -2.47 2.24 15.38
N ALA A 18 -2.30 3.21 14.49
CA ALA A 18 -2.31 4.64 14.80
C ALA A 18 -3.57 5.07 15.55
N ARG A 19 -4.75 4.69 15.03
CA ARG A 19 -6.04 4.94 15.71
C ARG A 19 -6.14 4.32 17.12
N ARG A 20 -5.29 3.34 17.45
CA ARG A 20 -5.22 2.68 18.77
C ARG A 20 -4.10 3.22 19.65
N GLY A 21 -3.56 4.39 19.32
CA GLY A 21 -2.60 5.10 20.16
C GLY A 21 -1.15 4.65 19.99
N THR A 22 -0.79 4.07 18.83
CA THR A 22 0.60 3.68 18.55
C THR A 22 1.16 4.52 17.40
N HIS A 23 2.31 5.15 17.59
CA HIS A 23 3.07 5.77 16.50
C HIS A 23 3.82 4.68 15.73
N LEU A 24 3.71 4.68 14.40
CA LEU A 24 4.44 3.77 13.52
C LEU A 24 5.18 4.54 12.44
N LEU A 25 6.39 4.06 12.15
CA LEU A 25 7.15 4.45 10.98
C LEU A 25 7.48 3.16 10.20
N ALA A 26 7.09 3.09 8.94
CA ALA A 26 7.45 1.99 8.06
C ALA A 26 8.31 2.47 6.90
N PHE A 27 9.26 1.65 6.47
CA PHE A 27 10.10 1.95 5.32
C PHE A 27 10.42 0.69 4.52
N TRP A 28 10.47 0.86 3.20
CA TRP A 28 10.92 -0.14 2.23
C TRP A 28 11.46 0.57 0.98
N CYS A 29 12.16 -0.16 0.13
CA CYS A 29 12.71 0.38 -1.12
C CYS A 29 12.08 -0.37 -2.30
N GLU A 30 11.77 0.37 -3.37
CA GLU A 30 11.27 -0.19 -4.63
C GLU A 30 12.10 0.36 -5.79
N PRO A 31 12.34 -0.45 -6.84
CA PRO A 31 12.99 0.04 -8.04
C PRO A 31 12.02 0.89 -8.87
N GLU A 32 12.39 2.11 -9.21
CA GLU A 32 11.64 2.99 -10.09
C GLU A 32 12.58 3.68 -11.08
N GLY A 33 12.35 3.48 -12.38
CA GLY A 33 13.20 4.07 -13.43
C GLY A 33 14.67 3.65 -13.36
N GLY A 34 14.98 2.50 -12.75
CA GLY A 34 16.36 2.00 -12.57
C GLY A 34 17.08 2.55 -11.33
N ALA A 35 16.43 3.39 -10.52
CA ALA A 35 16.97 3.89 -9.26
C ALA A 35 16.14 3.37 -8.06
N PRO A 36 16.76 3.14 -6.89
CA PRO A 36 16.03 2.81 -5.68
C PRO A 36 15.26 4.03 -5.17
N VAL A 37 13.96 3.85 -4.94
CA VAL A 37 13.08 4.83 -4.30
C VAL A 37 12.66 4.29 -2.95
N GLN A 38 13.01 5.02 -1.90
CA GLN A 38 12.63 4.70 -0.53
C GLN A 38 11.22 5.24 -0.25
N GLN A 39 10.33 4.33 0.13
CA GLN A 39 8.99 4.63 0.62
C GLN A 39 9.07 4.78 2.14
N VAL A 40 8.51 5.86 2.69
CA VAL A 40 8.45 6.11 4.13
C VAL A 40 7.02 6.45 4.52
N VAL A 41 6.49 5.74 5.51
CA VAL A 41 5.11 5.90 5.98
C VAL A 41 5.13 6.23 7.46
N ALA A 42 4.61 7.40 7.81
CA ALA A 42 4.43 7.82 9.20
C ALA A 42 2.94 7.77 9.56
N ALA A 43 2.58 6.92 10.52
CA ALA A 43 1.24 6.84 11.08
C ALA A 43 1.31 7.25 12.55
N LEU A 44 0.82 8.44 12.90
CA LEU A 44 0.91 8.95 14.27
C LEU A 44 -0.30 8.52 15.11
N ALA A 45 -0.07 8.28 16.40
CA ALA A 45 -1.12 7.94 17.35
C ALA A 45 -2.29 8.93 17.28
N GLY A 46 -3.51 8.41 17.17
CA GLY A 46 -4.75 9.18 17.06
C GLY A 46 -5.12 9.60 15.63
N GLU A 47 -4.19 9.60 14.68
CA GLU A 47 -4.49 9.93 13.29
C GLU A 47 -5.23 8.79 12.57
N SER A 48 -6.13 9.15 11.67
CA SER A 48 -6.97 8.18 10.92
C SER A 48 -6.29 7.66 9.65
N LEU A 49 -5.35 8.42 9.10
CA LEU A 49 -4.62 8.15 7.86
C LEU A 49 -3.15 8.53 8.03
N PRO A 50 -2.22 7.82 7.38
CA PRO A 50 -0.78 8.10 7.49
C PRO A 50 -0.35 9.28 6.61
N ARG A 51 0.89 9.71 6.80
CA ARG A 51 1.68 10.51 5.85
C ARG A 51 2.60 9.57 5.07
N LEU A 52 2.67 9.78 3.75
CA LEU A 52 3.52 9.02 2.84
C LEU A 52 4.60 9.96 2.29
N TYR A 53 5.83 9.49 2.24
CA TYR A 53 6.96 10.19 1.64
C TYR A 53 7.71 9.26 0.71
N ARG A 54 8.20 9.81 -0.39
CA ARG A 54 9.04 9.12 -1.38
C ARG A 54 10.34 9.86 -1.50
N TYR A 55 11.44 9.14 -1.30
CA TYR A 55 12.79 9.70 -1.43
C TYR A 55 13.55 8.93 -2.50
N ARG A 56 14.31 9.63 -3.35
CA ARG A 56 15.32 8.98 -4.17
C ARG A 56 16.51 8.66 -3.28
N ALA A 57 16.86 7.38 -3.20
CA ALA A 57 18.07 6.97 -2.53
C ALA A 57 19.25 7.20 -3.48
N ASP A 58 20.14 8.08 -3.07
CA ASP A 58 21.40 8.46 -3.69
C ASP A 58 22.43 7.33 -3.56
N GLY A 59 22.16 6.21 -4.26
CA GLY A 59 23.16 5.27 -4.78
C GLY A 59 24.14 4.61 -3.80
N GLY A 60 24.03 4.78 -2.50
CA GLY A 60 24.98 4.23 -1.52
C GLY A 60 25.05 2.69 -1.51
N GLN A 61 24.02 2.03 -2.04
CA GLN A 61 24.04 0.61 -2.36
C GLN A 61 23.25 0.41 -3.67
N THR A 62 23.89 -0.20 -4.67
CA THR A 62 23.15 -0.90 -5.71
C THR A 62 22.26 -1.90 -4.98
N PRO A 63 20.92 -1.90 -5.16
CA PRO A 63 20.10 -2.91 -4.54
C PRO A 63 20.66 -4.27 -4.96
N GLY A 64 21.24 -4.99 -4.00
CA GLY A 64 21.45 -6.42 -4.16
C GLY A 64 20.11 -7.02 -4.57
N SER A 65 20.15 -8.04 -5.41
CA SER A 65 19.01 -8.62 -6.13
C SER A 65 17.81 -9.12 -5.30
N GLU A 66 17.74 -8.79 -4.00
CA GLU A 66 16.70 -9.15 -3.05
C GLU A 66 16.45 -8.04 -2.01
N THR A 67 16.06 -6.83 -2.43
CA THR A 67 15.65 -5.79 -1.45
C THR A 67 14.14 -5.85 -1.16
N ASP A 68 13.61 -7.03 -0.83
CA ASP A 68 12.22 -7.27 -0.37
C ASP A 68 12.05 -6.92 1.13
N SER A 69 12.80 -5.94 1.63
CA SER A 69 12.82 -5.65 3.07
C SER A 69 11.79 -4.58 3.43
N LEU A 70 10.91 -4.92 4.36
CA LEU A 70 10.01 -3.99 5.04
C LEU A 70 10.48 -3.86 6.49
N THR A 71 10.73 -2.64 6.93
CA THR A 71 10.99 -2.35 8.34
C THR A 71 9.86 -1.53 8.93
N ILE A 72 9.47 -1.86 10.16
CA ILE A 72 8.46 -1.15 10.93
C ILE A 72 9.04 -0.83 12.30
N LEU A 73 9.05 0.44 12.66
CA LEU A 73 9.25 0.91 14.02
C LEU A 73 7.89 1.26 14.62
N ALA A 74 7.68 0.91 15.89
CA ALA A 74 6.49 1.24 16.64
C ALA A 74 6.87 1.77 18.02
N ALA A 75 6.24 2.88 18.41
CA ALA A 75 6.42 3.49 19.72
C ALA A 75 5.06 3.95 20.26
N ARG A 76 4.88 3.90 21.59
CA ARG A 76 3.69 4.46 22.24
C ARG A 76 3.97 5.80 22.89
N ASP A 77 5.15 5.93 23.47
CA ASP A 77 5.45 7.05 24.39
C ASP A 77 6.02 8.28 23.69
N PHE A 78 6.39 8.17 22.41
CA PHE A 78 6.89 9.28 21.60
C PHE A 78 6.58 9.09 20.12
N ALA A 79 6.49 10.21 19.40
CA ALA A 79 6.25 10.22 17.96
C ALA A 79 7.53 9.89 17.19
N LEU A 80 7.43 8.93 16.27
CA LEU A 80 8.45 8.65 15.28
C LEU A 80 8.24 9.56 14.07
N LEU A 81 9.00 10.65 14.01
CA LEU A 81 8.95 11.59 12.90
C LEU A 81 10.05 11.23 11.89
N PRO A 82 9.74 11.18 10.58
CA PRO A 82 10.78 11.11 9.56
C PRO A 82 11.68 12.34 9.73
N ALA A 83 12.94 12.13 10.07
CA ALA A 83 13.90 13.22 10.05
C ALA A 83 14.03 13.69 8.60
N ALA A 84 13.91 15.00 8.35
CA ALA A 84 14.46 15.56 7.13
C ALA A 84 15.91 15.11 7.06
N ALA A 85 16.34 14.58 5.91
CA ALA A 85 17.66 14.00 5.71
C ALA A 85 18.76 15.06 5.89
N GLN A 86 19.04 15.48 7.12
CA GLN A 86 20.12 16.37 7.45
C GLN A 86 21.39 15.52 7.46
N GLY A 87 22.08 15.47 6.32
CA GLY A 87 23.36 14.77 6.15
C GLY A 87 23.32 13.49 5.30
N MET A 88 22.15 13.03 4.84
CA MET A 88 22.02 12.07 3.73
C MET A 88 21.48 12.84 2.52
N ALA A 89 22.01 12.62 1.31
CA ALA A 89 21.53 13.31 0.11
C ALA A 89 20.26 12.65 -0.48
N LEU A 90 19.29 12.34 0.39
CA LEU A 90 17.98 11.84 -0.02
C LEU A 90 17.17 13.00 -0.62
N GLU A 91 16.87 12.91 -1.91
CA GLU A 91 16.00 13.85 -2.60
C GLU A 91 14.54 13.47 -2.35
N LEU A 92 13.73 14.38 -1.78
CA LEU A 92 12.29 14.18 -1.65
C LEU A 92 11.63 14.27 -3.03
N LEU A 93 11.00 13.18 -3.47
CA LEU A 93 10.27 13.09 -4.74
C LEU A 93 8.82 13.50 -4.59
N ASP A 94 8.17 13.01 -3.53
CA ASP A 94 6.74 13.23 -3.29
C ASP A 94 6.42 13.11 -1.80
N SER A 95 5.40 13.83 -1.37
CA SER A 95 4.81 13.70 -0.04
C SER A 95 3.29 13.78 -0.14
N THR A 96 2.61 12.75 0.34
CA THR A 96 1.14 12.72 0.40
C THR A 96 0.69 12.72 1.87
N GLY A 97 -0.04 13.76 2.26
CA GLY A 97 -0.59 13.90 3.61
C GLY A 97 -1.96 13.24 3.82
N PRO A 98 -2.46 13.22 5.07
CA PRO A 98 -3.75 12.60 5.41
C PRO A 98 -4.93 13.24 4.68
N GLU A 99 -4.91 14.57 4.52
CA GLU A 99 -5.99 15.31 3.84
C GLU A 99 -6.08 14.96 2.35
N GLU A 100 -4.94 14.85 1.67
CA GLU A 100 -4.89 14.46 0.26
C GLU A 100 -5.31 13.00 0.08
N LEU A 101 -4.89 12.10 0.98
CA LEU A 101 -5.38 10.71 0.99
C LEU A 101 -6.90 10.66 1.16
N ALA A 102 -7.44 11.44 2.10
CA ALA A 102 -8.88 11.51 2.34
C ALA A 102 -9.62 12.09 1.12
N ALA A 103 -9.07 13.12 0.47
CA ALA A 103 -9.63 13.71 -0.73
C ALA A 103 -9.62 12.73 -1.91
N ARG A 104 -8.51 12.01 -2.13
CA ARG A 104 -8.40 10.94 -3.15
C ARG A 104 -9.42 9.83 -2.90
N SER A 105 -9.55 9.40 -1.64
CA SER A 105 -10.53 8.37 -1.27
C SER A 105 -11.96 8.84 -1.51
N ARG A 106 -12.33 10.06 -1.10
CA ARG A 106 -13.67 10.61 -1.37
C ARG A 106 -13.95 10.70 -2.86
N ARG A 107 -13.02 11.26 -3.65
CA ARG A 107 -13.17 11.34 -5.12
C ARG A 107 -13.42 9.96 -5.73
N ALA A 108 -12.65 8.95 -5.33
CA ALA A 108 -12.81 7.58 -5.84
C ALA A 108 -14.17 6.96 -5.45
N TRP A 109 -14.69 7.26 -4.26
CA TRP A 109 -16.01 6.79 -3.83
C TRP A 109 -17.15 7.52 -4.54
N ASP A 110 -17.03 8.83 -4.72
CA ASP A 110 -18.09 9.68 -5.28
C ASP A 110 -18.17 9.57 -6.81
N GLN A 111 -17.03 9.48 -7.48
CA GLN A 111 -16.93 9.52 -8.95
C GLN A 111 -16.66 8.15 -9.57
N GLY A 112 -16.40 7.14 -8.75
CA GLY A 112 -15.90 5.85 -9.21
C GLY A 112 -14.43 5.91 -9.62
N LEU A 113 -13.93 4.77 -10.13
CA LEU A 113 -12.57 4.64 -10.63
C LEU A 113 -12.59 4.64 -12.16
N ALA A 114 -11.80 5.52 -12.77
CA ALA A 114 -11.51 5.44 -14.20
C ALA A 114 -10.59 4.24 -14.43
N VAL A 115 -11.09 3.24 -15.16
CA VAL A 115 -10.33 2.06 -15.56
C VAL A 115 -10.18 2.12 -17.07
N ASP A 116 -8.95 1.97 -17.55
CA ASP A 116 -8.68 1.86 -18.98
C ASP A 116 -9.50 0.71 -19.60
N GLU A 117 -10.05 0.91 -20.79
CA GLU A 117 -10.95 -0.06 -21.41
C GLU A 117 -10.24 -1.40 -21.67
N SER A 118 -8.96 -1.37 -22.06
CA SER A 118 -8.21 -2.62 -22.30
C SER A 118 -8.00 -3.40 -21.00
N LEU A 119 -7.69 -2.71 -19.90
CA LEU A 119 -7.59 -3.30 -18.58
C LEU A 119 -8.95 -3.83 -18.10
N TRP A 120 -10.03 -3.10 -18.34
CA TRP A 120 -11.37 -3.52 -17.99
C TRP A 120 -11.76 -4.83 -18.71
N GLN A 121 -11.44 -4.96 -19.99
CA GLN A 121 -11.67 -6.20 -20.74
C GLN A 121 -10.84 -7.37 -20.20
N GLN A 122 -9.58 -7.14 -19.81
CA GLN A 122 -8.75 -8.17 -19.17
C GLN A 122 -9.35 -8.63 -17.83
N LEU A 123 -9.78 -7.68 -16.99
CA LEU A 123 -10.45 -7.97 -15.72
C LEU A 123 -11.73 -8.78 -15.93
N ARG A 124 -12.55 -8.43 -16.94
CA ARG A 124 -13.76 -9.18 -17.30
C ARG A 124 -13.47 -10.60 -17.78
N SER A 125 -12.43 -10.78 -18.61
CA SER A 125 -12.01 -12.11 -19.07
C SER A 125 -11.54 -12.99 -17.91
N LEU A 126 -10.76 -12.42 -16.98
CA LEU A 126 -10.33 -13.11 -15.78
C LEU A 126 -11.54 -13.50 -14.92
N ALA A 127 -12.42 -12.53 -14.64
CA ALA A 127 -13.66 -12.74 -13.90
C ALA A 127 -14.51 -13.87 -14.48
N ALA A 128 -14.68 -13.94 -15.80
CA ALA A 128 -15.45 -15.01 -16.45
C ALA A 128 -14.87 -16.41 -16.23
N ARG A 129 -13.56 -16.51 -15.93
CA ARG A 129 -12.85 -17.78 -15.72
C ARG A 129 -12.78 -18.17 -14.25
N THR A 130 -12.83 -17.22 -13.32
CA THR A 130 -12.55 -17.45 -11.89
C THR A 130 -13.72 -17.12 -10.98
N LEU A 131 -14.64 -16.24 -11.39
CA LEU A 131 -15.82 -15.89 -10.60
C LEU A 131 -16.99 -16.77 -11.03
N VAL A 132 -17.56 -17.49 -10.08
CA VAL A 132 -18.84 -18.17 -10.27
C VAL A 132 -19.90 -17.08 -10.46
N ALA A 133 -20.73 -17.20 -11.50
CA ALA A 133 -21.83 -16.28 -11.74
C ALA A 133 -22.69 -16.14 -10.48
N SER A 134 -22.97 -14.91 -10.04
CA SER A 134 -23.82 -14.64 -8.87
C SER A 134 -25.30 -14.91 -9.20
N THR A 135 -25.67 -16.18 -9.34
CA THR A 135 -27.06 -16.63 -9.47
C THR A 135 -27.72 -16.75 -8.09
N GLU A 136 -29.06 -16.85 -8.03
CA GLU A 136 -29.76 -17.17 -6.77
C GLU A 136 -29.28 -18.50 -6.17
N ASP A 137 -28.96 -19.48 -7.01
CA ASP A 137 -28.37 -20.75 -6.60
C ASP A 137 -26.99 -20.60 -5.95
N SER A 138 -26.12 -19.73 -6.49
CA SER A 138 -24.80 -19.46 -5.89
C SER A 138 -24.89 -18.73 -4.55
N ARG A 139 -25.93 -17.92 -4.34
CA ARG A 139 -26.20 -17.25 -3.05
C ARG A 139 -26.77 -18.21 -2.01
N ALA A 140 -27.59 -19.17 -2.42
CA ALA A 140 -28.16 -20.17 -1.52
C ALA A 140 -27.16 -21.25 -1.08
N ARG A 141 -26.22 -21.66 -1.95
CA ARG A 141 -25.31 -22.80 -1.70
C ARG A 141 -23.88 -22.40 -1.30
N GLY A 142 -23.54 -21.12 -1.42
CA GLY A 142 -22.21 -20.62 -1.13
C GLY A 142 -21.14 -21.08 -2.13
N ALA A 143 -20.04 -20.31 -2.22
CA ALA A 143 -18.90 -20.70 -3.03
C ALA A 143 -18.11 -21.82 -2.32
N GLY A 144 -18.36 -23.08 -2.68
CA GLY A 144 -17.59 -24.22 -2.14
C GLY A 144 -18.22 -25.62 -2.27
N GLU A 145 -19.52 -25.76 -2.53
CA GLU A 145 -20.19 -27.08 -2.53
C GLU A 145 -19.96 -27.96 -3.78
N GLY A 146 -19.09 -27.54 -4.70
CA GLY A 146 -18.86 -28.22 -5.99
C GLY A 146 -17.53 -28.98 -6.08
N ALA A 147 -17.05 -29.61 -5.01
CA ALA A 147 -15.86 -30.48 -5.09
C ALA A 147 -15.90 -31.59 -4.05
N ALA A 148 -16.92 -32.45 -4.12
CA ALA A 148 -16.90 -33.74 -3.44
C ALA A 148 -17.50 -34.79 -4.38
N ARG A 149 -16.68 -35.30 -5.30
CA ARG A 149 -16.78 -36.65 -5.86
C ARG A 149 -15.39 -37.17 -6.18
#